data_AF-A0A0A2HYR0-F1
#
_entry.id   AF-A0A0A2HYR0-F1
#
_cell.length_a   1.000
_cell.length_b   1.000
_cell.length_c   1.000
_cell.angle_alpha   90.00
_cell.angle_beta   90.00
_cell.angle_gamma   90.00
#
_symmetry.space_group_name_H-M   'P 1'
#
loop_
_entity.id
_entity.type
_entity.pdbx_description
1 polymer ?
#
loop_
_entity_poly.entity_id
_entity_poly.type
_entity_poly.pdbx_seq_one_letter_code
_entity_poly.pdbx_strand_id
1 'polypeptide(L)'
;MNAPILTVSADCLLTGIDGGVEQELKRQLTIDNPRYIAAKRYGRWIGKRLKPTLEYFVPVGDGLRFPRGFSNQAILLCRELMGRSPEIVDRRRLLTEIDFKFTGSLRPYQQQAVEIARKRSFGVIEAGTGSGKTIMALALIAGRRQPALVIVHTRELLYQWRDRAVEFLGCPVGLVGDGHFVVEPFTVAIVNSARKHVQELVPHFGHLVVDECHRVPATLFTDVVSHFDSHYLLGLSATAFRSDDGLTRLIYYFMGDRIHKVDQGELEATGAVLKPRLIQRETAFTFSYRGDYQALIRTLTSHEGRNLQIIEDICKTVEEPDAGTALVVSDRIGHCEIFADELRRRGIRVELLTGQISQERRHTVVAAVQNGDVQVLVATLQLIGEGFDCPGLSSLFLTTPITFEGRLLQVIGRIMRPAANKEARVYDYVDGSVPVLRRSAVSRRNVLNRL
;
A
#
# COMPACT_ATOMS: atom_id res chain seq x y z
N MET A 1 -22.33 11.88 38.47
CA MET A 1 -21.89 10.88 37.48
C MET A 1 -20.40 10.67 37.62
N ASN A 2 -19.95 9.42 37.82
CA ASN A 2 -18.53 9.07 37.87
C ASN A 2 -17.82 9.57 36.60
N ALA A 3 -16.53 9.89 36.69
CA ALA A 3 -15.74 10.29 35.53
C ALA A 3 -15.71 9.14 34.50
N PRO A 4 -15.77 9.44 33.19
CA PRO A 4 -15.64 8.39 32.20
C PRO A 4 -14.24 7.77 32.29
N ILE A 5 -14.14 6.46 32.13
CA ILE A 5 -12.88 5.72 32.20
C ILE A 5 -12.63 5.06 30.85
N LEU A 6 -11.50 5.37 30.23
CA LEU A 6 -11.03 4.75 29.00
C LEU A 6 -9.91 3.76 29.33
N THR A 7 -10.23 2.48 29.33
CA THR A 7 -9.23 1.40 29.41
C THR A 7 -8.71 1.07 28.02
N VAL A 8 -7.40 1.14 27.81
CA VAL A 8 -6.75 0.90 26.52
C VAL A 8 -5.90 -0.37 26.59
N SER A 9 -6.16 -1.35 25.72
CA SER A 9 -5.41 -2.60 25.60
C SER A 9 -5.28 -2.99 24.11
N ALA A 10 -5.69 -4.21 23.70
CA ALA A 10 -5.85 -4.57 22.30
C ALA A 10 -7.04 -3.84 21.64
N ASP A 11 -8.10 -3.62 22.42
CA ASP A 11 -9.22 -2.74 22.13
C ASP A 11 -9.31 -1.59 23.17
N CYS A 12 -10.29 -0.72 23.01
CA CYS A 12 -10.67 0.27 24.02
C CYS A 12 -11.98 -0.12 24.67
N LEU A 13 -12.08 0.05 25.99
CA LEU A 13 -13.32 0.01 26.75
C LEU A 13 -13.54 1.37 27.39
N LEU A 14 -14.62 2.03 27.03
CA LEU A 14 -15.02 3.33 27.60
C LEU A 14 -16.30 3.16 28.40
N THR A 15 -16.24 3.41 29.71
CA THR A 15 -17.37 3.32 30.66
C THR A 15 -17.64 4.66 31.33
N GLY A 16 -18.75 4.79 32.05
CA GLY A 16 -19.13 6.04 32.73
C GLY A 16 -19.47 7.19 31.76
N ILE A 17 -19.92 6.85 30.55
CA ILE A 17 -20.35 7.80 29.52
C ILE A 17 -21.86 8.05 29.58
N ASP A 18 -22.30 9.21 29.11
CA ASP A 18 -23.73 9.48 28.94
C ASP A 18 -24.26 8.94 27.60
N GLY A 19 -25.59 8.97 27.45
CA GLY A 19 -26.26 8.50 26.24
C GLY A 19 -25.91 9.31 24.98
N GLY A 20 -25.47 10.56 25.12
CA GLY A 20 -25.07 11.41 23.99
C GLY A 20 -23.74 10.94 23.40
N VAL A 21 -22.73 10.75 24.26
CA VAL A 21 -21.44 10.17 23.86
C VAL A 21 -21.62 8.77 23.31
N GLU A 22 -22.42 7.92 23.97
CA GLU A 22 -22.66 6.55 23.50
C GLU A 22 -23.28 6.52 22.10
N GLN A 23 -24.30 7.35 21.84
CA GLN A 23 -24.94 7.43 20.52
C GLN A 23 -23.98 7.92 19.44
N GLU A 24 -23.16 8.93 19.74
CA GLU A 24 -22.22 9.49 18.78
C GLU A 24 -21.09 8.51 18.46
N LEU A 25 -20.59 7.76 19.45
CA LEU A 25 -19.64 6.67 19.25
C LEU A 25 -20.21 5.59 18.33
N LYS A 26 -21.43 5.12 18.61
CA LYS A 26 -22.12 4.12 17.77
C LYS A 26 -22.28 4.62 16.33
N ARG A 27 -22.67 5.89 16.16
CA ARG A 27 -22.83 6.52 14.84
C ARG A 27 -21.50 6.56 14.09
N GLN A 28 -20.41 7.02 14.73
CA GLN A 28 -19.11 7.15 14.07
C GLN A 28 -18.42 5.81 13.80
N LEU A 29 -18.67 4.78 14.60
CA LEU A 29 -18.14 3.41 14.44
C LEU A 29 -19.04 2.49 13.59
N THR A 30 -20.09 3.05 12.98
CA THR A 30 -20.93 2.36 12.00
C THR A 30 -20.60 2.84 10.60
N ILE A 31 -20.40 1.90 9.68
CA ILE A 31 -20.17 2.20 8.26
C ILE A 31 -21.17 1.43 7.39
N ASP A 32 -21.46 1.96 6.20
CA ASP A 32 -22.22 1.21 5.20
C ASP A 32 -21.44 0.00 4.73
N ASN A 33 -22.13 -1.12 4.54
CA ASN A 33 -21.53 -2.35 4.03
C ASN A 33 -21.39 -2.28 2.49
N PRO A 34 -20.17 -2.16 1.94
CA PRO A 34 -20.00 -2.00 0.49
C PRO A 34 -20.49 -3.23 -0.28
N ARG A 35 -20.43 -4.43 0.33
CA ARG A 35 -20.94 -5.67 -0.28
C ARG A 35 -22.46 -5.64 -0.39
N TYR A 36 -23.15 -5.07 0.59
CA TYR A 36 -24.60 -4.88 0.55
C TYR A 36 -24.98 -3.86 -0.52
N ILE A 37 -24.31 -2.70 -0.56
CA ILE A 37 -24.54 -1.67 -1.58
C ILE A 37 -24.32 -2.23 -2.98
N ALA A 38 -23.21 -2.94 -3.21
CA ALA A 38 -22.93 -3.57 -4.50
C ALA A 38 -23.98 -4.63 -4.86
N ALA A 39 -24.38 -5.50 -3.93
CA ALA A 39 -25.42 -6.49 -4.18
C ALA A 39 -26.75 -5.85 -4.57
N LYS A 40 -27.16 -4.79 -3.86
CA LYS A 40 -28.37 -4.00 -4.15
C LYS A 40 -28.28 -3.32 -5.52
N ARG A 41 -27.13 -2.71 -5.84
CA ARG A 41 -26.90 -2.01 -7.12
C ARG A 41 -26.95 -2.95 -8.33
N TYR A 42 -26.44 -4.17 -8.20
CA TYR A 42 -26.37 -5.16 -9.28
C TYR A 42 -27.48 -6.20 -9.25
N GLY A 43 -28.54 -6.00 -8.45
CA GLY A 43 -29.69 -6.91 -8.38
C GLY A 43 -29.33 -8.34 -7.92
N ARG A 44 -28.24 -8.50 -7.16
CA ARG A 44 -27.82 -9.81 -6.63
C ARG A 44 -28.68 -10.18 -5.43
N TRP A 45 -28.91 -11.49 -5.24
CA TRP A 45 -29.66 -11.98 -4.08
C TRP A 45 -28.99 -11.55 -2.75
N ILE A 46 -29.77 -10.90 -1.88
CA ILE A 46 -29.33 -10.44 -0.56
C ILE A 46 -29.93 -11.37 0.49
N GLY A 47 -29.13 -12.31 0.99
CA GLY A 47 -29.53 -13.18 2.09
C GLY A 47 -29.55 -12.46 3.44
N LYS A 48 -30.21 -13.07 4.44
CA LYS A 48 -30.32 -12.53 5.82
C LYS A 48 -28.98 -12.24 6.52
N ARG A 49 -27.88 -12.85 6.06
CA ARG A 49 -26.53 -12.67 6.64
C ARG A 49 -25.82 -11.40 6.16
N LEU A 50 -26.25 -10.81 5.04
CA LEU A 50 -25.60 -9.61 4.50
C LEU A 50 -26.29 -8.36 5.06
N LYS A 51 -25.74 -7.80 6.15
CA LYS A 51 -26.28 -6.61 6.81
C LYS A 51 -26.03 -5.34 5.96
N PRO A 52 -26.94 -4.34 6.01
CA PRO A 52 -26.74 -3.04 5.35
C PRO A 52 -25.55 -2.25 5.90
N THR A 53 -25.28 -2.38 7.19
CA THR A 53 -24.21 -1.68 7.90
C THR A 53 -23.26 -2.67 8.58
N LEU A 54 -22.05 -2.19 8.87
CA LEU A 54 -21.04 -2.87 9.67
C LEU A 54 -20.78 -2.02 10.91
N GLU A 55 -20.84 -2.64 12.08
CA GLU A 55 -20.66 -2.02 13.39
C GLU A 55 -19.32 -2.45 13.97
N TYR A 56 -18.48 -1.49 14.37
CA TYR A 56 -17.18 -1.74 14.99
C TYR A 56 -17.19 -1.32 16.45
N PHE A 57 -18.21 -1.76 17.18
CA PHE A 57 -18.33 -1.58 18.62
C PHE A 57 -19.13 -2.72 19.25
N VAL A 58 -18.99 -2.90 20.56
CA VAL A 58 -19.77 -3.85 21.35
C VAL A 58 -20.23 -3.13 22.63
N PRO A 59 -21.54 -3.02 22.90
CA PRO A 59 -22.02 -2.49 24.17
C PRO A 59 -21.59 -3.40 25.33
N VAL A 60 -21.05 -2.83 26.40
CA VAL A 60 -20.62 -3.56 27.60
C VAL A 60 -21.00 -2.77 28.85
N GLY A 61 -21.97 -3.27 29.61
CA GLY A 61 -22.44 -2.58 30.82
C GLY A 61 -22.96 -1.18 30.52
N ASP A 62 -22.36 -0.17 31.15
CA ASP A 62 -22.63 1.25 30.97
C ASP A 62 -21.71 1.92 29.93
N GLY A 63 -21.12 1.13 29.03
CA GLY A 63 -20.08 1.58 28.13
C GLY A 63 -20.02 0.87 26.79
N LEU A 64 -18.95 1.15 26.05
CA LEU A 64 -18.69 0.63 24.72
C LEU A 64 -17.26 0.09 24.60
N ARG A 65 -17.12 -1.09 24.02
CA ARG A 65 -15.85 -1.59 23.46
C ARG A 65 -15.74 -1.21 21.99
N PHE A 66 -14.56 -0.79 21.56
CA PHE A 66 -14.31 -0.41 20.17
C PHE A 66 -12.81 -0.50 19.80
N PRO A 67 -12.48 -0.53 18.48
CA PRO A 67 -11.11 -0.57 18.01
C PRO A 67 -10.21 0.54 18.56
N ARG A 68 -8.99 0.15 18.98
CA ARG A 68 -8.06 1.04 19.68
C ARG A 68 -7.69 2.31 18.93
N GLY A 69 -7.55 2.27 17.61
CA GLY A 69 -7.19 3.44 16.82
C GLY A 69 -8.17 4.61 16.96
N PHE A 70 -9.42 4.33 17.36
CA PHE A 70 -10.45 5.36 17.60
C PHE A 70 -10.37 6.02 19.00
N SER A 71 -9.38 5.68 19.83
CA SER A 71 -9.30 6.17 21.21
C SER A 71 -9.20 7.69 21.32
N ASN A 72 -8.47 8.35 20.41
CA ASN A 72 -8.33 9.82 20.43
C ASN A 72 -9.68 10.50 20.19
N GLN A 73 -10.44 10.04 19.21
CA GLN A 73 -11.78 10.55 18.90
C GLN A 73 -12.73 10.31 20.07
N ALA A 74 -12.66 9.15 20.72
CA ALA A 74 -13.46 8.89 21.91
C ALA A 74 -13.15 9.88 23.06
N ILE A 75 -11.86 10.20 23.30
CA ILE A 75 -11.44 11.22 24.27
C ILE A 75 -12.00 12.60 23.89
N LEU A 76 -11.91 12.97 22.61
CA LEU A 76 -12.42 14.24 22.11
C LEU A 76 -13.95 14.33 22.27
N LEU A 77 -14.69 13.27 21.96
CA LEU A 77 -16.15 13.21 22.14
C LEU A 77 -16.56 13.35 23.59
N CYS A 78 -15.87 12.69 24.53
CA CYS A 78 -16.10 12.92 25.96
C CYS A 78 -15.88 14.38 26.36
N ARG A 79 -14.79 14.99 25.86
CA ARG A 79 -14.49 16.40 26.16
C ARG A 79 -15.56 17.34 25.58
N GLU A 80 -15.99 17.10 24.35
CA GLU A 80 -16.96 17.93 23.64
C GLU A 80 -18.37 17.81 24.24
N LEU A 81 -18.83 16.60 24.50
CA LEU A 81 -20.22 16.34 24.90
C LEU A 81 -20.42 16.33 26.43
N MET A 82 -19.41 15.90 27.20
CA MET A 82 -19.48 15.84 28.67
C MET A 82 -18.68 16.95 29.36
N GLY A 83 -17.94 17.78 28.62
CA GLY A 83 -17.10 18.85 29.17
C GLY A 83 -15.84 18.37 29.91
N ARG A 84 -15.48 17.08 29.82
CA ARG A 84 -14.33 16.49 30.54
C ARG A 84 -13.68 15.34 29.77
N SER A 85 -12.38 15.17 29.96
CA SER A 85 -11.65 14.03 29.36
C SER A 85 -11.81 12.79 30.25
N PRO A 86 -11.81 11.57 29.68
CA PRO A 86 -11.83 10.34 30.47
C PRO A 86 -10.50 10.12 31.19
N GLU A 87 -10.56 9.44 32.33
CA GLU A 87 -9.38 8.86 32.97
C GLU A 87 -8.84 7.73 32.09
N ILE A 88 -7.54 7.73 31.80
CA ILE A 88 -6.92 6.74 30.92
C ILE A 88 -6.26 5.65 31.77
N VAL A 89 -6.74 4.41 31.61
CA VAL A 89 -6.13 3.21 32.18
C VAL A 89 -5.40 2.46 31.07
N ASP A 90 -4.08 2.67 30.99
CA ASP A 90 -3.26 2.03 29.96
C ASP A 90 -2.85 0.61 30.38
N ARG A 91 -3.37 -0.39 29.67
CA ARG A 91 -3.05 -1.82 29.82
C ARG A 91 -2.36 -2.37 28.58
N ARG A 92 -1.72 -1.51 27.79
CA ARG A 92 -0.95 -1.95 26.63
C ARG A 92 0.39 -2.52 27.05
N ARG A 93 0.84 -3.53 26.32
CA ARG A 93 2.04 -4.29 26.62
C ARG A 93 3.29 -3.55 26.16
N LEU A 94 4.20 -3.34 27.11
CA LEU A 94 5.62 -3.14 26.84
C LEU A 94 6.37 -4.43 27.22
N LEU A 95 7.36 -4.77 26.42
CA LEU A 95 8.26 -5.89 26.62
C LEU A 95 9.65 -5.40 26.98
N THR A 96 10.54 -6.34 27.29
CA THR A 96 11.96 -6.05 27.53
C THR A 96 12.55 -5.29 26.34
N GLU A 97 13.30 -4.24 26.63
CA GLU A 97 13.86 -3.39 25.58
C GLU A 97 14.87 -4.16 24.73
N ILE A 98 14.84 -3.91 23.42
CA ILE A 98 15.80 -4.44 22.45
C ILE A 98 16.58 -3.28 21.83
N ASP A 99 17.91 -3.38 21.86
CA ASP A 99 18.80 -2.39 21.26
C ASP A 99 19.02 -2.67 19.78
N PHE A 100 18.11 -2.19 18.93
CA PHE A 100 18.35 -2.21 17.48
C PHE A 100 19.26 -1.04 17.09
N LYS A 101 20.41 -1.34 16.48
CA LYS A 101 21.36 -0.32 16.02
C LYS A 101 21.00 0.14 14.62
N PHE A 102 20.27 1.25 14.52
CA PHE A 102 19.96 1.84 13.21
C PHE A 102 21.19 2.52 12.60
N THR A 103 21.67 2.02 11.47
CA THR A 103 22.86 2.51 10.75
C THR A 103 22.54 3.40 9.55
N GLY A 104 21.27 3.61 9.24
CA GLY A 104 20.83 4.40 8.09
C GLY A 104 20.89 5.92 8.34
N SER A 105 21.01 6.69 7.25
CA SER A 105 20.82 8.15 7.29
C SER A 105 19.42 8.51 6.82
N LEU A 106 18.70 9.29 7.62
CA LEU A 106 17.40 9.83 7.25
C LEU A 106 17.56 11.13 6.46
N ARG A 107 16.80 11.27 5.36
CA ARG A 107 16.63 12.55 4.66
C ARG A 107 15.86 13.54 5.56
N PRO A 108 15.96 14.87 5.35
CA PRO A 108 15.30 15.86 6.21
C PRO A 108 13.80 15.62 6.42
N TYR A 109 13.03 15.35 5.35
CA TYR A 109 11.60 15.04 5.45
C TYR A 109 11.34 13.73 6.21
N GLN A 110 12.23 12.74 6.10
CA GLN A 110 12.13 11.47 6.84
C GLN A 110 12.39 11.69 8.31
N GLN A 111 13.41 12.50 8.65
CA GLN A 111 13.72 12.88 10.02
C GLN A 111 12.53 13.58 10.68
N GLN A 112 11.91 14.54 9.98
CA GLN A 112 10.71 15.22 10.46
C GLN A 112 9.56 14.23 10.71
N ALA A 113 9.28 13.33 9.76
CA ALA A 113 8.23 12.33 9.91
C ALA A 113 8.49 11.39 11.10
N VAL A 114 9.74 10.94 11.28
CA VAL A 114 10.15 10.08 12.40
C VAL A 114 10.04 10.81 13.74
N GLU A 115 10.49 12.06 13.84
CA GLU A 115 10.40 12.84 15.09
C GLU A 115 8.95 13.10 15.53
N ILE A 116 8.05 13.37 14.56
CA ILE A 116 6.62 13.51 14.85
C ILE A 116 6.04 12.17 15.31
N ALA A 117 6.35 11.08 14.60
CA ALA A 117 5.82 9.74 14.90
C ALA A 117 6.39 9.14 16.19
N ARG A 118 7.61 9.53 16.60
CA ARG A 118 8.22 9.11 17.88
C ARG A 118 7.43 9.58 19.09
N LYS A 119 6.77 10.74 19.00
CA LYS A 119 5.91 11.31 20.05
C LYS A 119 4.53 10.66 20.14
N ARG A 120 4.21 9.72 19.26
CA ARG A 120 2.93 9.01 19.19
C ARG A 120 3.15 7.53 19.43
N SER A 121 2.23 6.90 20.16
CA SER A 121 2.26 5.46 20.37
C SER A 121 1.58 4.69 19.22
N PHE A 122 0.57 5.27 18.58
CA PHE A 122 -0.11 4.68 17.43
C PHE A 122 -0.49 5.74 16.38
N GLY A 123 -0.77 5.29 15.16
CA GLY A 123 -1.22 6.12 14.04
C GLY A 123 -0.61 5.70 12.70
N VAL A 124 -0.88 6.48 11.66
CA VAL A 124 -0.49 6.17 10.28
C VAL A 124 0.44 7.25 9.71
N ILE A 125 1.54 6.82 9.10
CA ILE A 125 2.38 7.67 8.25
C ILE A 125 1.90 7.49 6.81
N GLU A 126 1.42 8.59 6.22
CA GLU A 126 1.04 8.65 4.81
C GLU A 126 2.25 9.11 3.98
N ALA A 127 2.80 8.22 3.16
CA ALA A 127 3.94 8.56 2.33
C ALA A 127 3.95 7.78 1.00
N GLY A 128 4.20 8.48 -0.09
CA GLY A 128 4.22 7.91 -1.44
C GLY A 128 5.29 6.83 -1.62
N THR A 129 5.18 6.07 -2.72
CA THR A 129 6.27 5.16 -3.14
C THR A 129 7.57 5.94 -3.38
N GLY A 130 8.71 5.37 -2.98
CA GLY A 130 10.01 6.04 -3.09
C GLY A 130 10.36 6.99 -1.94
N SER A 131 9.41 7.32 -1.05
CA SER A 131 9.66 8.16 0.14
C SER A 131 10.57 7.51 1.19
N GLY A 132 10.80 6.20 1.12
CA GLY A 132 11.59 5.44 2.10
C GLY A 132 10.82 5.06 3.36
N LYS A 133 9.53 4.69 3.23
CA LYS A 133 8.66 4.21 4.34
C LYS A 133 9.33 3.16 5.23
N THR A 134 9.95 2.16 4.61
CA THR A 134 10.66 1.10 5.32
C THR A 134 11.77 1.67 6.21
N ILE A 135 12.58 2.60 5.69
CA ILE A 135 13.68 3.21 6.45
C ILE A 135 13.15 4.04 7.62
N MET A 136 12.09 4.84 7.41
CA MET A 136 11.45 5.59 8.50
C MET A 136 10.91 4.65 9.58
N ALA A 137 10.31 3.53 9.20
CA ALA A 137 9.79 2.55 10.14
C ALA A 137 10.89 1.82 10.91
N LEU A 138 12.00 1.44 10.26
CA LEU A 138 13.16 0.85 10.92
C LEU A 138 13.79 1.82 11.93
N ALA A 139 13.92 3.10 11.58
CA ALA A 139 14.37 4.13 12.51
C ALA A 139 13.43 4.30 13.72
N LEU A 140 12.11 4.24 13.49
CA LEU A 140 11.12 4.28 14.58
C LEU A 140 11.16 3.04 15.48
N ILE A 141 11.34 1.85 14.90
CA ILE A 141 11.47 0.59 15.65
C ILE A 141 12.71 0.66 16.54
N ALA A 142 13.85 1.09 16.00
CA ALA A 142 15.07 1.27 16.75
C ALA A 142 14.90 2.30 17.89
N GLY A 143 14.29 3.45 17.61
CA GLY A 143 14.05 4.48 18.63
C GLY A 143 13.04 4.09 19.71
N ARG A 144 12.13 3.14 19.43
CA ARG A 144 11.12 2.64 20.39
C ARG A 144 11.61 1.44 21.19
N ARG A 145 12.67 0.74 20.75
CA ARG A 145 13.37 -0.34 21.48
C ARG A 145 12.44 -1.45 21.95
N GLN A 146 11.39 -1.76 21.18
CA GLN A 146 10.45 -2.83 21.49
C GLN A 146 10.55 -3.91 20.42
N PRO A 147 10.44 -5.21 20.76
CA PRO A 147 10.30 -6.26 19.78
C PRO A 147 9.18 -5.94 18.79
N ALA A 148 9.48 -6.05 17.50
CA ALA A 148 8.64 -5.54 16.43
C ALA A 148 8.19 -6.64 15.47
N LEU A 149 6.89 -6.64 15.18
CA LEU A 149 6.29 -7.45 14.12
C LEU A 149 5.86 -6.55 12.96
N VAL A 150 6.36 -6.84 11.76
CA VAL A 150 5.95 -6.16 10.54
C VAL A 150 5.03 -7.07 9.74
N ILE A 151 3.79 -6.62 9.52
CA ILE A 151 2.81 -7.31 8.70
C ILE A 151 2.86 -6.78 7.27
N VAL A 152 3.03 -7.69 6.31
CA VAL A 152 3.06 -7.41 4.86
C VAL A 152 2.05 -8.27 4.11
N HIS A 153 1.64 -7.86 2.90
CA HIS A 153 0.63 -8.59 2.12
C HIS A 153 1.21 -9.56 1.07
N THR A 154 2.49 -9.42 0.70
CA THR A 154 3.12 -10.29 -0.30
C THR A 154 4.43 -10.92 0.19
N ARG A 155 4.83 -11.99 -0.49
CA ARG A 155 6.10 -12.70 -0.27
C ARG A 155 7.30 -11.81 -0.61
N GLU A 156 7.20 -10.98 -1.63
CA GLU A 156 8.27 -10.10 -2.07
C GLU A 156 8.57 -9.04 -0.99
N LEU A 157 7.52 -8.46 -0.41
CA LEU A 157 7.67 -7.51 0.70
C LEU A 157 8.25 -8.17 1.94
N LEU A 158 7.92 -9.44 2.22
CA LEU A 158 8.49 -10.20 3.34
C LEU A 158 10.03 -10.20 3.27
N TYR A 159 10.58 -10.58 2.12
CA TYR A 159 12.02 -10.64 1.93
C TYR A 159 12.66 -9.26 1.79
N GLN A 160 11.98 -8.30 1.17
CA GLN A 160 12.47 -6.92 1.10
C GLN A 160 12.63 -6.31 2.51
N TRP A 161 11.65 -6.52 3.39
CA TRP A 161 11.74 -6.06 4.78
C TRP A 161 12.85 -6.77 5.55
N ARG A 162 13.02 -8.08 5.35
CA ARG A 162 14.16 -8.84 5.91
C ARG A 162 15.48 -8.21 5.51
N ASP A 163 15.70 -8.02 4.21
CA ASP A 163 16.98 -7.53 3.68
C ASP A 163 17.29 -6.11 4.21
N ARG A 164 16.27 -5.23 4.25
CA ARG A 164 16.41 -3.89 4.81
C ARG A 164 16.66 -3.90 6.32
N ALA A 165 16.00 -4.78 7.07
CA ALA A 165 16.24 -4.89 8.51
C ALA A 165 17.64 -5.44 8.81
N VAL A 166 18.14 -6.41 8.03
CA VAL A 166 19.52 -6.88 8.13
C VAL A 166 20.51 -5.76 7.80
N GLU A 167 20.28 -5.03 6.70
CA GLU A 167 21.11 -3.91 6.25
C GLU A 167 21.18 -2.78 7.29
N PHE A 168 20.02 -2.33 7.79
CA PHE A 168 19.93 -1.10 8.59
C PHE A 168 19.83 -1.32 10.10
N LEU A 169 19.49 -2.52 10.59
CA LEU A 169 19.45 -2.83 12.03
C LEU A 169 20.50 -3.86 12.46
N GLY A 170 21.11 -4.59 11.51
CA GLY A 170 22.16 -5.56 11.81
C GLY A 170 21.72 -6.73 12.72
N CYS A 171 20.44 -7.10 12.70
CA CYS A 171 19.87 -8.11 13.59
C CYS A 171 19.30 -9.31 12.82
N PRO A 172 19.21 -10.50 13.46
CA PRO A 172 18.46 -11.63 12.92
C PRO A 172 16.99 -11.27 12.71
N VAL A 173 16.42 -11.74 11.60
CA VAL A 173 15.03 -11.46 11.23
C VAL A 173 14.23 -12.75 11.16
N GLY A 174 13.18 -12.84 11.98
CA GLY A 174 12.20 -13.91 11.96
C GLY A 174 11.27 -13.78 10.76
N LEU A 175 10.88 -14.90 10.16
CA LEU A 175 9.99 -14.94 9.01
C LEU A 175 8.79 -15.84 9.31
N VAL A 176 7.59 -15.29 9.11
CA VAL A 176 6.32 -16.01 9.27
C VAL A 176 5.51 -15.91 7.97
N GLY A 177 5.63 -16.92 7.12
CA GLY A 177 5.16 -16.88 5.74
C GLY A 177 6.04 -17.70 4.81
N ASP A 178 5.52 -18.04 3.63
CA ASP A 178 6.28 -18.77 2.59
C ASP A 178 6.88 -20.10 3.07
N GLY A 179 6.22 -20.80 4.00
CA GLY A 179 6.69 -22.04 4.60
C GLY A 179 7.57 -21.87 5.86
N HIS A 180 7.90 -20.63 6.23
CA HIS A 180 8.65 -20.32 7.44
C HIS A 180 7.73 -19.99 8.62
N PHE A 181 8.15 -20.43 9.81
CA PHE A 181 7.62 -20.00 11.10
C PHE A 181 8.78 -19.85 12.10
N VAL A 182 9.50 -18.74 11.98
CA VAL A 182 10.62 -18.39 12.87
C VAL A 182 10.32 -17.04 13.49
N VAL A 183 10.30 -16.99 14.82
CA VAL A 183 10.00 -15.78 15.60
C VAL A 183 11.30 -15.27 16.23
N GLU A 184 11.65 -14.03 15.91
CA GLU A 184 12.79 -13.28 16.44
C GLU A 184 12.32 -11.92 16.98
N PRO A 185 13.13 -11.18 17.76
CA PRO A 185 12.77 -9.85 18.25
C PRO A 185 12.34 -8.87 17.15
N PHE A 186 12.89 -9.01 15.94
CA PHE A 186 12.35 -8.40 14.73
C PHE A 186 11.81 -9.49 13.81
N THR A 187 10.50 -9.52 13.58
CA THR A 187 9.85 -10.53 12.74
C THR A 187 9.04 -9.86 11.64
N VAL A 188 9.04 -10.44 10.45
CA VAL A 188 8.17 -10.04 9.33
C VAL A 188 7.19 -11.19 9.03
N ALA A 189 5.92 -10.88 8.87
CA ALA A 189 4.87 -11.87 8.63
C ALA A 189 3.94 -11.49 7.48
N ILE A 190 3.59 -12.47 6.65
CA ILE A 190 2.54 -12.31 5.63
C ILE A 190 1.17 -12.37 6.33
N VAL A 191 0.24 -11.46 5.98
CA VAL A 191 -1.12 -11.35 6.55
C VAL A 191 -1.79 -12.71 6.82
N ASN A 192 -1.82 -13.60 5.82
CA ASN A 192 -2.51 -14.88 5.94
C ASN A 192 -1.83 -15.85 6.92
N SER A 193 -0.50 -15.79 7.03
CA SER A 193 0.25 -16.59 8.00
C SER A 193 0.12 -16.01 9.40
N ALA A 194 0.23 -14.68 9.55
CA ALA A 194 -0.02 -13.99 10.81
C ALA A 194 -1.41 -14.30 11.37
N ARG A 195 -2.44 -14.35 10.52
CA ARG A 195 -3.81 -14.72 10.92
C ARG A 195 -3.91 -16.13 11.50
N LYS A 196 -3.18 -17.10 10.95
CA LYS A 196 -3.20 -18.49 11.43
C LYS A 196 -2.53 -18.64 12.80
N HIS A 197 -1.49 -17.85 13.06
CA HIS A 197 -0.65 -17.95 14.24
C HIS A 197 -0.78 -16.73 15.17
N VAL A 198 -1.90 -15.99 15.11
CA VAL A 198 -2.05 -14.71 15.82
C VAL A 198 -1.83 -14.86 17.33
N GLN A 199 -2.36 -15.92 17.93
CA GLN A 199 -2.23 -16.19 19.37
C GLN A 199 -0.80 -16.50 19.78
N GLU A 200 -0.02 -17.14 18.91
CA GLU A 200 1.40 -17.43 19.13
C GLU A 200 2.24 -16.17 18.97
N LEU A 201 1.88 -15.26 18.06
CA LEU A 201 2.64 -14.04 17.79
C LEU A 201 2.43 -12.94 18.83
N VAL A 202 1.19 -12.71 19.27
CA VAL A 202 0.82 -11.58 20.15
C VAL A 202 1.74 -11.44 21.38
N PRO A 203 2.08 -12.50 22.14
CA PRO A 203 2.95 -12.41 23.32
C PRO A 203 4.34 -11.79 23.07
N HIS A 204 4.87 -11.88 21.85
CA HIS A 204 6.27 -11.57 21.56
C HIS A 204 6.55 -10.14 21.14
N PHE A 205 5.53 -9.31 20.87
CA PHE A 205 5.74 -8.00 20.23
C PHE A 205 5.13 -6.84 21.01
N GLY A 206 5.97 -5.82 21.29
CA GLY A 206 5.57 -4.53 21.87
C GLY A 206 5.30 -3.46 20.81
N HIS A 207 5.61 -3.76 19.54
CA HIS A 207 5.43 -2.88 18.39
C HIS A 207 4.89 -3.65 17.18
N LEU A 208 3.74 -3.21 16.65
CA LEU A 208 3.16 -3.79 15.44
C LEU A 208 3.19 -2.75 14.32
N VAL A 209 3.79 -3.12 13.19
CA VAL A 209 3.77 -2.35 11.95
C VAL A 209 2.89 -3.05 10.94
N VAL A 210 2.02 -2.31 10.26
CA VAL A 210 1.29 -2.81 9.11
C VAL A 210 1.75 -2.03 7.89
N ASP A 211 2.42 -2.71 6.96
CA ASP A 211 2.86 -2.11 5.71
C ASP A 211 1.78 -2.17 4.63
N GLU A 212 1.74 -1.13 3.80
CA GLU A 212 0.71 -0.90 2.79
C GLU A 212 -0.72 -1.16 3.32
N CYS A 213 -1.12 -0.49 4.41
CA CYS A 213 -2.41 -0.67 5.07
C CYS A 213 -3.64 -0.56 4.16
N HIS A 214 -3.50 0.06 2.98
CA HIS A 214 -4.59 0.18 2.00
C HIS A 214 -4.74 -1.06 1.09
N ARG A 215 -3.79 -2.00 1.11
CA ARG A 215 -3.79 -3.24 0.32
C ARG A 215 -4.13 -4.47 1.12
N VAL A 216 -3.88 -4.44 2.42
CA VAL A 216 -4.27 -5.53 3.30
C VAL A 216 -5.79 -5.68 3.31
N PRO A 217 -6.33 -6.91 3.30
CA PRO A 217 -7.77 -7.13 3.42
C PRO A 217 -8.31 -6.44 4.67
N ALA A 218 -9.53 -5.89 4.59
CA ALA A 218 -10.22 -5.30 5.74
C ALA A 218 -10.26 -6.26 6.96
N THR A 219 -10.34 -7.57 6.70
CA THR A 219 -10.34 -8.61 7.72
C THR A 219 -9.02 -8.72 8.48
N LEU A 220 -7.88 -8.22 7.96
CA LEU A 220 -6.64 -8.17 8.74
C LEU A 220 -6.85 -7.37 10.03
N PHE A 221 -7.55 -6.25 9.95
CA PHE A 221 -7.76 -5.38 11.10
C PHE A 221 -8.60 -6.07 12.18
N THR A 222 -9.67 -6.76 11.77
CA THR A 222 -10.57 -7.47 12.69
C THR A 222 -10.00 -8.78 13.21
N ASP A 223 -9.17 -9.48 12.43
CA ASP A 223 -8.76 -10.85 12.73
C ASP A 223 -7.33 -10.96 13.23
N VAL A 224 -6.53 -9.89 13.08
CA VAL A 224 -5.11 -9.88 13.49
C VAL A 224 -4.84 -8.66 14.36
N VAL A 225 -4.97 -7.44 13.83
CA VAL A 225 -4.57 -6.20 14.54
C VAL A 225 -5.32 -6.06 15.88
N SER A 226 -6.61 -6.40 15.90
CA SER A 226 -7.48 -6.41 17.08
C SER A 226 -7.00 -7.28 18.25
N HIS A 227 -6.07 -8.21 18.02
CA HIS A 227 -5.56 -9.11 19.06
C HIS A 227 -4.29 -8.58 19.73
N PHE A 228 -3.63 -7.58 19.14
CA PHE A 228 -2.38 -7.04 19.66
C PHE A 228 -2.64 -5.93 20.68
N ASP A 229 -2.33 -6.21 21.94
CA ASP A 229 -2.26 -5.23 23.03
C ASP A 229 -0.93 -4.46 23.07
N SER A 230 -0.08 -4.60 22.05
CA SER A 230 1.21 -3.91 21.93
C SER A 230 1.11 -2.40 22.18
N HIS A 231 2.05 -1.81 22.91
CA HIS A 231 2.04 -0.36 23.19
C HIS A 231 2.10 0.47 21.92
N TYR A 232 2.90 0.01 20.95
CA TYR A 232 3.08 0.71 19.69
C TYR A 232 2.32 0.06 18.54
N LEU A 233 1.65 0.89 17.74
CA LEU A 233 1.16 0.56 16.40
C LEU A 233 1.74 1.55 15.39
N LEU A 234 1.98 1.09 14.17
CA LEU A 234 2.36 1.97 13.07
C LEU A 234 1.75 1.48 11.77
N GLY A 235 0.89 2.29 11.17
CA GLY A 235 0.42 2.06 9.80
C GLY A 235 1.33 2.78 8.81
N LEU A 236 1.71 2.11 7.72
CA LEU A 236 2.40 2.70 6.58
C LEU A 236 1.50 2.59 5.36
N SER A 237 1.26 3.69 4.67
CA SER A 237 0.42 3.66 3.47
C SER A 237 0.72 4.81 2.52
N ALA A 238 0.64 4.55 1.22
CA ALA A 238 0.70 5.61 0.21
C ALA A 238 -0.60 6.43 0.10
N THR A 239 -1.74 5.86 0.49
CA THR A 239 -3.07 6.45 0.20
C THR A 239 -4.11 6.16 1.29
N ALA A 240 -3.72 6.10 2.57
CA ALA A 240 -4.63 5.72 3.67
C ALA A 240 -5.82 6.67 3.90
N PHE A 241 -5.89 7.83 3.23
CA PHE A 241 -6.89 8.88 3.52
C PHE A 241 -7.75 9.30 2.32
N ARG A 242 -7.78 8.51 1.24
CA ARG A 242 -8.61 8.79 0.06
C ARG A 242 -9.98 8.13 0.16
N SER A 243 -11.02 8.92 -0.12
CA SER A 243 -12.43 8.73 0.22
C SER A 243 -13.21 7.71 -0.63
N ASP A 244 -12.53 6.88 -1.43
CA ASP A 244 -13.21 6.15 -2.51
C ASP A 244 -13.64 4.73 -2.13
N ASP A 245 -13.11 4.19 -1.03
CA ASP A 245 -13.52 2.89 -0.47
C ASP A 245 -13.98 3.10 0.98
N GLY A 246 -15.24 2.80 1.30
CA GLY A 246 -15.78 2.92 2.66
C GLY A 246 -15.01 2.11 3.73
N LEU A 247 -14.16 1.17 3.31
CA LEU A 247 -13.30 0.35 4.15
C LEU A 247 -11.99 1.05 4.55
N THR A 248 -11.61 2.16 3.90
CA THR A 248 -10.45 2.96 4.32
C THR A 248 -10.60 3.45 5.76
N ARG A 249 -11.85 3.67 6.23
CA ARG A 249 -12.18 4.02 7.62
C ARG A 249 -11.66 3.00 8.66
N LEU A 250 -11.49 1.73 8.26
CA LEU A 250 -10.96 0.69 9.14
C LEU A 250 -9.48 0.91 9.48
N ILE A 251 -8.70 1.48 8.57
CA ILE A 251 -7.31 1.83 8.86
C ILE A 251 -7.28 2.78 10.08
N TYR A 252 -8.19 3.76 10.13
CA TYR A 252 -8.29 4.71 11.23
C TYR A 252 -8.77 4.04 12.52
N TYR A 253 -9.82 3.23 12.44
CA TYR A 253 -10.38 2.57 13.62
C TYR A 253 -9.35 1.69 14.32
N PHE A 254 -8.48 1.01 13.56
CA PHE A 254 -7.55 0.05 14.13
C PHE A 254 -6.12 0.59 14.31
N MET A 255 -5.62 1.40 13.37
CA MET A 255 -4.25 1.93 13.40
C MET A 255 -4.15 3.35 13.99
N GLY A 256 -5.25 4.12 13.94
CA GLY A 256 -5.32 5.50 14.42
C GLY A 256 -5.25 6.56 13.34
N ASP A 257 -5.25 7.82 13.78
CA ASP A 257 -5.20 9.00 12.91
C ASP A 257 -3.92 9.12 12.08
N ARG A 258 -3.97 9.99 11.07
CA ARG A 258 -2.75 10.39 10.35
C ARG A 258 -1.81 11.12 11.29
N ILE A 259 -0.62 10.56 11.48
CA ILE A 259 0.45 11.21 12.23
C ILE A 259 1.08 12.30 11.36
N HIS A 260 1.41 11.96 10.13
CA HIS A 260 2.10 12.85 9.20
C HIS A 260 1.83 12.42 7.76
N LYS A 261 1.82 13.39 6.84
CA LYS A 261 1.80 13.17 5.40
C LYS A 261 3.08 13.75 4.84
N VAL A 262 3.91 12.90 4.24
CA VAL A 262 5.10 13.36 3.51
C VAL A 262 4.63 14.06 2.24
N ASP A 263 5.04 15.32 2.06
CA ASP A 263 4.67 16.12 0.90
C ASP A 263 5.44 15.64 -0.34
N GLN A 264 4.72 15.43 -1.44
CA GLN A 264 5.32 15.03 -2.69
C GLN A 264 6.13 16.15 -3.33
N GLY A 265 5.74 17.42 -3.15
CA GLY A 265 6.52 18.57 -3.59
C GLY A 265 7.85 18.71 -2.86
N GLU A 266 7.92 18.31 -1.59
CA GLU A 266 9.18 18.26 -0.84
C GLU A 266 10.11 17.13 -1.34
N LEU A 267 9.54 16.00 -1.75
CA LEU A 267 10.29 14.91 -2.39
C LEU A 267 10.90 15.35 -3.73
N GLU A 268 10.17 16.16 -4.51
CA GLU A 268 10.66 16.72 -5.77
C GLU A 268 11.73 17.78 -5.53
N ALA A 269 11.49 18.74 -4.63
CA ALA A 269 12.41 19.83 -4.33
C ALA A 269 13.75 19.35 -3.77
N THR A 270 13.74 18.25 -3.01
CA THR A 270 14.96 17.63 -2.47
C THR A 270 15.66 16.72 -3.47
N GLY A 271 15.12 16.55 -4.69
CA GLY A 271 15.62 15.60 -5.68
C GLY A 271 15.48 14.14 -5.25
N ALA A 272 14.67 13.86 -4.22
CA ALA A 272 14.41 12.51 -3.72
C ALA A 272 13.57 11.67 -4.70
N VAL A 273 12.78 12.34 -5.55
CA VAL A 273 11.90 11.77 -6.56
C VAL A 273 11.92 12.68 -7.80
N LEU A 274 12.00 12.08 -8.99
CA LEU A 274 11.95 12.78 -10.28
C LEU A 274 10.49 13.04 -10.69
N LYS A 275 10.20 14.24 -11.20
CA LYS A 275 8.92 14.54 -11.84
C LYS A 275 8.84 13.85 -13.21
N PRO A 276 7.86 12.95 -13.44
CA PRO A 276 7.77 12.25 -14.71
C PRO A 276 7.20 13.17 -15.81
N ARG A 277 7.79 13.11 -17.00
CA ARG A 277 7.22 13.71 -18.20
C ARG A 277 6.11 12.81 -18.75
N LEU A 278 4.89 13.34 -18.81
CA LEU A 278 3.75 12.67 -19.41
C LEU A 278 3.77 12.81 -20.94
N ILE A 279 3.68 11.68 -21.64
CA ILE A 279 3.57 11.60 -23.10
C ILE A 279 2.28 10.84 -23.43
N GLN A 280 1.25 11.57 -23.88
CA GLN A 280 -0.02 10.95 -24.29
C GLN A 280 0.02 10.58 -25.77
N ARG A 281 -0.46 9.37 -26.09
CA ARG A 281 -0.54 8.84 -27.45
C ARG A 281 -1.97 8.42 -27.75
N GLU A 282 -2.65 9.15 -28.63
CA GLU A 282 -3.95 8.71 -29.14
C GLU A 282 -3.75 7.47 -30.03
N THR A 283 -4.67 6.51 -29.91
CA THR A 283 -4.68 5.29 -30.72
C THR A 283 -5.90 5.27 -31.64
N ALA A 284 -5.80 4.56 -32.77
CA ALA A 284 -6.94 4.32 -33.65
C ALA A 284 -7.86 3.18 -33.16
N PHE A 285 -7.68 2.69 -31.92
CA PHE A 285 -8.46 1.57 -31.40
C PHE A 285 -9.94 1.91 -31.30
N THR A 286 -10.78 1.05 -31.87
CA THR A 286 -12.24 1.16 -31.78
C THR A 286 -12.85 -0.13 -31.28
N PHE A 287 -13.93 -0.01 -30.50
CA PHE A 287 -14.66 -1.17 -29.99
C PHE A 287 -16.10 -0.78 -29.68
N SER A 288 -17.06 -1.58 -30.14
CA SER A 288 -18.48 -1.40 -29.81
C SER A 288 -18.77 -1.94 -28.41
N TYR A 289 -18.68 -1.08 -27.40
CA TYR A 289 -18.86 -1.48 -26.00
C TYR A 289 -20.33 -1.77 -25.66
N ARG A 290 -20.66 -3.04 -25.40
CA ARG A 290 -21.99 -3.51 -25.00
C ARG A 290 -22.03 -4.07 -23.56
N GLY A 291 -21.24 -3.49 -22.66
CA GLY A 291 -21.18 -3.93 -21.26
C GLY A 291 -20.22 -5.08 -20.97
N ASP A 292 -19.64 -5.70 -21.99
CA ASP A 292 -18.61 -6.75 -21.84
C ASP A 292 -17.20 -6.15 -21.79
N TYR A 293 -16.72 -5.88 -20.58
CA TYR A 293 -15.36 -5.40 -20.34
C TYR A 293 -14.30 -6.47 -20.64
N GLN A 294 -14.62 -7.75 -20.50
CA GLN A 294 -13.65 -8.81 -20.79
C GLN A 294 -13.39 -8.92 -22.29
N ALA A 295 -14.44 -8.84 -23.11
CA ALA A 295 -14.31 -8.76 -24.56
C ALA A 295 -13.52 -7.52 -24.98
N LEU A 296 -13.84 -6.35 -24.43
CA LEU A 296 -13.10 -5.11 -24.69
C LEU A 296 -11.60 -5.28 -24.46
N ILE A 297 -11.20 -5.79 -23.29
CA ILE A 297 -9.78 -5.98 -22.96
C ILE A 297 -9.13 -7.02 -23.88
N ARG A 298 -9.80 -8.15 -24.17
CA ARG A 298 -9.26 -9.16 -25.09
C ARG A 298 -8.96 -8.55 -26.46
N THR A 299 -9.93 -7.85 -27.05
CA THR A 299 -9.78 -7.21 -28.36
C THR A 299 -8.73 -6.11 -28.35
N LEU A 300 -8.64 -5.32 -27.27
CA LEU A 300 -7.62 -4.28 -27.11
C LEU A 300 -6.20 -4.87 -27.09
N THR A 301 -6.00 -5.96 -26.35
CA THR A 301 -4.67 -6.59 -26.21
C THR A 301 -4.20 -7.32 -27.47
N SER A 302 -5.10 -7.68 -28.37
CA SER A 302 -4.77 -8.33 -29.65
C SER A 302 -4.83 -7.37 -30.84
N HIS A 303 -5.02 -6.07 -30.62
CA HIS A 303 -5.17 -5.11 -31.71
C HIS A 303 -3.81 -4.77 -32.34
N GLU A 304 -3.50 -5.38 -33.47
CA GLU A 304 -2.19 -5.29 -34.15
C GLU A 304 -1.72 -3.86 -34.38
N GLY A 305 -2.55 -2.99 -34.98
CA GLY A 305 -2.16 -1.59 -35.25
C GLY A 305 -1.87 -0.76 -33.99
N ARG A 306 -2.48 -1.13 -32.86
CA ARG A 306 -2.26 -0.45 -31.57
C ARG A 306 -0.96 -0.96 -30.94
N ASN A 307 -0.75 -2.27 -30.97
CA ASN A 307 0.46 -2.89 -30.45
C ASN A 307 1.68 -2.45 -31.26
N LEU A 308 1.57 -2.36 -32.59
CA LEU A 308 2.63 -1.85 -33.46
C LEU A 308 3.01 -0.42 -33.10
N GLN A 309 2.03 0.49 -32.93
CA GLN A 309 2.28 1.87 -32.47
C GLN A 309 3.05 1.89 -31.14
N ILE A 310 2.63 1.07 -30.17
CA ILE A 310 3.29 0.98 -28.86
C ILE A 310 4.73 0.47 -29.01
N ILE A 311 4.93 -0.57 -29.81
CA ILE A 311 6.25 -1.18 -30.07
C ILE A 311 7.19 -0.17 -30.73
N GLU A 312 6.71 0.60 -31.70
CA GLU A 312 7.51 1.65 -32.35
C GLU A 312 7.91 2.76 -31.40
N ASP A 313 7.01 3.20 -30.52
CA ASP A 313 7.34 4.15 -29.46
C ASP A 313 8.40 3.57 -28.52
N ILE A 314 8.28 2.29 -28.10
CA ILE A 314 9.27 1.62 -27.25
C ILE A 314 10.64 1.57 -27.94
N CYS A 315 10.71 1.15 -29.21
CA CYS A 315 11.95 1.07 -29.98
C CYS A 315 12.66 2.43 -30.00
N LYS A 316 11.92 3.49 -30.37
CA LYS A 316 12.45 4.86 -30.41
C LYS A 316 13.00 5.29 -29.05
N THR A 317 12.30 4.99 -27.96
CA THR A 317 12.73 5.37 -26.62
C THR A 317 14.00 4.65 -26.18
N VAL A 318 14.13 3.35 -26.43
CA VAL A 318 15.31 2.57 -25.98
C VAL A 318 16.55 2.75 -26.86
N GLU A 319 16.40 3.38 -28.02
CA GLU A 319 17.48 3.81 -28.91
C GLU A 319 18.09 5.16 -28.51
N GLU A 320 17.40 5.94 -27.65
CA GLU A 320 17.94 7.20 -27.15
C GLU A 320 19.20 6.98 -26.30
N PRO A 321 20.21 7.89 -26.40
CA PRO A 321 21.33 7.87 -25.46
C PRO A 321 20.82 7.98 -24.02
N ASP A 322 21.42 7.23 -23.11
CA ASP A 322 21.06 7.21 -21.69
C ASP A 322 19.58 6.85 -21.40
N ALA A 323 18.90 6.17 -22.33
CA ALA A 323 17.48 5.82 -22.22
C ALA A 323 17.14 5.01 -20.96
N GLY A 324 18.10 4.31 -20.35
CA GLY A 324 17.87 3.36 -19.26
C GLY A 324 16.97 2.19 -19.68
N THR A 325 16.43 1.46 -18.71
CA THR A 325 15.51 0.35 -18.99
C THR A 325 14.07 0.83 -19.07
N ALA A 326 13.40 0.56 -20.18
CA ALA A 326 11.97 0.79 -20.35
C ALA A 326 11.14 -0.30 -19.66
N LEU A 327 10.12 0.11 -18.91
CA LEU A 327 9.15 -0.77 -18.27
C LEU A 327 7.85 -0.78 -19.09
N VAL A 328 7.46 -1.94 -19.60
CA VAL A 328 6.21 -2.13 -20.35
C VAL A 328 5.25 -2.95 -19.50
N VAL A 329 4.11 -2.36 -19.15
CA VAL A 329 3.14 -3.02 -18.23
C VAL A 329 1.84 -3.36 -18.91
N SER A 330 1.31 -4.55 -18.61
CA SER A 330 -0.02 -4.98 -19.04
C SER A 330 -0.76 -5.80 -17.96
N ASP A 331 -2.09 -5.87 -18.04
CA ASP A 331 -2.90 -6.76 -17.19
C ASP A 331 -2.98 -8.21 -17.70
N ARG A 332 -2.46 -8.52 -18.90
CA ARG A 332 -2.58 -9.83 -19.54
C ARG A 332 -1.21 -10.41 -19.90
N ILE A 333 -0.96 -11.66 -19.48
CA ILE A 333 0.28 -12.38 -19.81
C ILE A 333 0.47 -12.50 -21.33
N GLY A 334 -0.56 -12.91 -22.07
CA GLY A 334 -0.47 -13.02 -23.54
C GLY A 334 -0.15 -11.70 -24.24
N HIS A 335 -0.53 -10.55 -23.67
CA HIS A 335 -0.15 -9.25 -24.22
C HIS A 335 1.31 -8.91 -23.92
N CYS A 336 1.80 -9.26 -22.73
CA CYS A 336 3.21 -9.17 -22.39
C CYS A 336 4.07 -10.04 -23.33
N GLU A 337 3.61 -11.25 -23.66
CA GLU A 337 4.28 -12.15 -24.61
C GLU A 337 4.37 -11.53 -26.02
N ILE A 338 3.28 -10.95 -26.52
CA ILE A 338 3.26 -10.23 -27.81
C ILE A 338 4.36 -9.14 -27.86
N PHE A 339 4.45 -8.31 -26.82
CA PHE A 339 5.49 -7.28 -26.77
C PHE A 339 6.89 -7.88 -26.67
N ALA A 340 7.08 -8.88 -25.80
CA ALA A 340 8.39 -9.49 -25.61
C ALA A 340 8.92 -10.12 -26.89
N ASP A 341 8.08 -10.87 -27.60
CA ASP A 341 8.48 -11.56 -28.83
C ASP A 341 8.75 -10.58 -29.97
N GLU A 342 7.90 -9.58 -30.17
CA GLU A 342 8.08 -8.60 -31.24
C GLU A 342 9.31 -7.70 -31.01
N LEU A 343 9.55 -7.26 -29.77
CA LEU A 343 10.73 -6.48 -29.43
C LEU A 343 12.03 -7.31 -29.58
N ARG A 344 12.01 -8.59 -29.20
CA ARG A 344 13.15 -9.51 -29.41
C ARG A 344 13.43 -9.73 -30.89
N ARG A 345 12.39 -9.88 -31.73
CA ARG A 345 12.54 -9.97 -33.20
C ARG A 345 13.23 -8.74 -33.79
N ARG A 346 13.10 -7.58 -33.14
CA ARG A 346 13.77 -6.32 -33.52
C ARG A 346 15.17 -6.16 -32.89
N GLY A 347 15.70 -7.19 -32.24
CA GLY A 347 17.03 -7.18 -31.64
C GLY A 347 17.13 -6.47 -30.29
N ILE A 348 16.00 -6.10 -29.67
CA ILE A 348 15.99 -5.44 -28.36
C ILE A 348 16.20 -6.48 -27.26
N ARG A 349 17.05 -6.17 -26.27
CA ARG A 349 17.27 -7.01 -25.10
C ARG A 349 16.08 -6.92 -24.15
N VAL A 350 15.21 -7.94 -24.18
CA VAL A 350 13.94 -7.97 -23.45
C VAL A 350 13.87 -9.11 -22.44
N GLU A 351 13.56 -8.76 -21.19
CA GLU A 351 13.16 -9.71 -20.16
C GLU A 351 11.65 -9.64 -19.91
N LEU A 352 11.03 -10.81 -19.73
CA LEU A 352 9.60 -10.94 -19.45
C LEU A 352 9.43 -11.38 -18.00
N LEU A 353 8.67 -10.61 -17.22
CA LEU A 353 8.45 -10.83 -15.79
C LEU A 353 6.98 -11.05 -15.49
N THR A 354 6.58 -12.32 -15.34
CA THR A 354 5.21 -12.72 -15.01
C THR A 354 5.13 -13.42 -13.65
N GLY A 355 3.90 -13.58 -13.13
CA GLY A 355 3.68 -14.24 -11.84
C GLY A 355 4.13 -15.71 -11.77
N GLN A 356 4.41 -16.34 -12.92
CA GLN A 356 4.83 -17.74 -13.02
C GLN A 356 6.34 -17.97 -12.83
N ILE A 357 7.13 -16.89 -12.74
CA ILE A 357 8.59 -16.97 -12.68
C ILE A 357 9.08 -17.21 -11.24
N SER A 358 10.07 -18.10 -11.08
CA SER A 358 10.70 -18.44 -9.80
C SER A 358 11.43 -17.24 -9.18
N GLN A 359 11.57 -17.21 -7.85
CA GLN A 359 12.27 -16.13 -7.14
C GLN A 359 13.70 -15.93 -7.64
N GLU A 360 14.45 -17.01 -7.81
CA GLU A 360 15.83 -16.97 -8.30
C GLU A 360 15.94 -16.29 -9.66
N ARG A 361 15.01 -16.60 -10.58
CA ARG A 361 14.96 -15.95 -11.88
C ARG A 361 14.56 -14.48 -11.76
N ARG A 362 13.68 -14.10 -10.83
CA ARG A 362 13.36 -12.69 -10.57
C ARG A 362 14.58 -11.91 -10.08
N HIS A 363 15.35 -12.45 -9.13
CA HIS A 363 16.60 -11.84 -8.67
C HIS A 363 17.59 -11.66 -9.83
N THR A 364 17.69 -12.67 -10.71
CA THR A 364 18.54 -12.60 -11.91
C THR A 364 18.10 -11.48 -12.86
N VAL A 365 16.79 -11.37 -13.12
CA VAL A 365 16.23 -10.30 -13.98
C VAL A 365 16.47 -8.92 -13.37
N VAL A 366 16.27 -8.75 -12.06
CA VAL A 366 16.52 -7.48 -11.37
C VAL A 366 18.00 -7.11 -11.46
N ALA A 367 18.92 -8.05 -11.24
CA ALA A 367 20.35 -7.82 -11.41
C ALA A 367 20.72 -7.43 -12.85
N ALA A 368 20.15 -8.11 -13.85
CA ALA A 368 20.36 -7.78 -15.26
C ALA A 368 19.86 -6.37 -15.62
N VAL A 369 18.72 -5.94 -15.07
CA VAL A 369 18.24 -4.56 -15.24
C VAL A 369 19.19 -3.56 -14.60
N GLN A 370 19.69 -3.82 -13.39
CA GLN A 370 20.63 -2.94 -12.70
C GLN A 370 21.97 -2.81 -13.43
N ASN A 371 22.43 -3.90 -14.07
CA ASN A 371 23.67 -3.91 -14.85
C ASN A 371 23.54 -3.28 -16.25
N GLY A 372 22.33 -2.91 -16.68
CA GLY A 372 22.09 -2.39 -18.03
C GLY A 372 22.07 -3.47 -19.12
N ASP A 373 21.91 -4.74 -18.73
CA ASP A 373 21.81 -5.88 -19.64
C ASP A 373 20.43 -5.97 -20.33
N VAL A 374 19.44 -5.26 -19.79
CA VAL A 374 18.04 -5.25 -20.23
C VAL A 374 17.65 -3.86 -20.71
N GLN A 375 17.20 -3.75 -21.98
CA GLN A 375 16.64 -2.51 -22.53
C GLN A 375 15.15 -2.39 -22.22
N VAL A 376 14.41 -3.50 -22.26
CA VAL A 376 12.98 -3.53 -21.97
C VAL A 376 12.64 -4.61 -20.97
N LEU A 377 12.01 -4.23 -19.88
CA LEU A 377 11.35 -5.13 -18.94
C LEU A 377 9.86 -5.14 -19.23
N VAL A 378 9.34 -6.24 -19.76
CA VAL A 378 7.89 -6.44 -19.95
C VAL A 378 7.34 -7.16 -18.73
N ALA A 379 6.29 -6.65 -18.11
CA ALA A 379 5.77 -7.25 -16.88
C ALA A 379 4.26 -7.08 -16.71
N THR A 380 3.66 -7.93 -15.87
CA THR A 380 2.27 -7.74 -15.48
C THR A 380 2.11 -6.62 -14.44
N LEU A 381 1.03 -5.85 -14.55
CA LEU A 381 0.75 -4.73 -13.64
C LEU A 381 0.69 -5.15 -12.16
N GLN A 382 0.17 -6.34 -11.90
CA GLN A 382 0.08 -6.89 -10.54
C GLN A 382 1.47 -7.09 -9.93
N LEU A 383 2.44 -7.56 -10.71
CA LEU A 383 3.77 -7.89 -10.22
C LEU A 383 4.62 -6.63 -9.98
N ILE A 384 4.47 -5.61 -10.83
CA ILE A 384 5.23 -4.35 -10.69
C ILE A 384 4.65 -3.42 -9.62
N GLY A 385 3.33 -3.48 -9.40
CA GLY A 385 2.67 -2.66 -8.39
C GLY A 385 3.16 -2.94 -6.97
N GLU A 386 3.51 -4.18 -6.66
CA GLU A 386 3.72 -4.66 -5.28
C GLU A 386 5.12 -5.25 -5.09
N GLY A 387 5.88 -4.76 -4.09
CA GLY A 387 7.16 -5.35 -3.68
C GLY A 387 8.31 -5.37 -4.71
N PHE A 388 8.09 -4.94 -5.96
CA PHE A 388 9.13 -4.95 -6.99
C PHE A 388 10.13 -3.80 -6.81
N ASP A 389 11.31 -4.12 -6.31
CA ASP A 389 12.39 -3.16 -6.05
C ASP A 389 13.47 -3.25 -7.14
N CYS A 390 13.27 -2.53 -8.26
CA CYS A 390 14.22 -2.51 -9.37
C CYS A 390 14.66 -1.07 -9.70
N PRO A 391 15.77 -0.60 -9.09
CA PRO A 391 16.49 0.58 -9.56
C PRO A 391 16.91 0.41 -11.03
N GLY A 392 16.87 1.46 -11.84
CA GLY A 392 17.29 1.46 -13.25
C GLY A 392 16.18 1.70 -14.28
N LEU A 393 14.91 1.60 -13.88
CA LEU A 393 13.78 1.85 -14.78
C LEU A 393 13.56 3.34 -15.07
N SER A 394 13.50 3.74 -16.34
CA SER A 394 13.42 5.14 -16.79
C SER A 394 12.08 5.53 -17.37
N SER A 395 11.56 4.72 -18.29
CA SER A 395 10.32 4.98 -19.02
C SER A 395 9.27 3.95 -18.68
N LEU A 396 8.00 4.35 -18.58
CA LEU A 396 6.87 3.49 -18.29
C LEU A 396 5.87 3.54 -19.46
N PHE A 397 5.55 2.39 -20.02
CA PHE A 397 4.55 2.24 -21.08
C PHE A 397 3.27 1.59 -20.53
N LEU A 398 2.21 2.38 -20.41
CA LEU A 398 0.90 1.94 -19.91
C LEU A 398 0.07 1.32 -21.05
N THR A 399 0.25 0.02 -21.29
CA THR A 399 -0.37 -0.64 -22.45
C THR A 399 -1.82 -1.05 -22.24
N THR A 400 -2.32 -1.05 -21.00
CA THR A 400 -3.73 -1.33 -20.65
C THR A 400 -4.32 -0.27 -19.72
N PRO A 401 -5.66 -0.14 -19.65
CA PRO A 401 -6.32 0.88 -18.84
C PRO A 401 -6.18 0.58 -17.34
N ILE A 402 -5.66 1.55 -16.58
CA ILE A 402 -5.59 1.49 -15.11
C ILE A 402 -6.67 2.41 -14.52
N THR A 403 -7.56 1.86 -13.70
CA THR A 403 -8.65 2.61 -13.04
C THR A 403 -8.37 2.92 -11.57
N PHE A 404 -7.52 2.13 -10.90
CA PHE A 404 -7.18 2.35 -9.50
C PHE A 404 -5.97 3.29 -9.37
N GLU A 405 -6.20 4.51 -8.88
CA GLU A 405 -5.18 5.56 -8.71
C GLU A 405 -3.98 5.07 -7.88
N GLY A 406 -4.21 4.33 -6.79
CA GLY A 406 -3.11 3.82 -5.96
C GLY A 406 -2.18 2.85 -6.68
N ARG A 407 -2.69 2.04 -7.63
CA ARG A 407 -1.87 1.15 -8.45
C ARG A 407 -1.08 1.95 -9.48
N LEU A 408 -1.71 2.95 -10.10
CA LEU A 408 -1.03 3.83 -11.04
C LEU A 408 0.16 4.55 -10.37
N LEU A 409 -0.06 5.15 -9.20
CA LEU A 409 1.00 5.83 -8.44
C LEU A 409 2.15 4.91 -8.06
N GLN A 410 1.86 3.65 -7.67
CA GLN A 410 2.89 2.68 -7.34
C GLN A 410 3.78 2.34 -8.54
N VAL A 411 3.18 2.09 -9.70
CA VAL A 411 3.91 1.74 -10.92
C VAL A 411 4.75 2.92 -11.40
N ILE A 412 4.20 4.14 -11.39
CA ILE A 412 4.95 5.35 -11.74
C ILE A 412 6.09 5.58 -10.73
N GLY A 413 5.83 5.39 -9.44
CA GLY A 413 6.86 5.52 -8.40
C GLY A 413 8.06 4.59 -8.57
N ARG A 414 7.97 3.52 -9.38
CA ARG A 414 9.11 2.67 -9.73
C ARG A 414 10.10 3.37 -10.66
N ILE A 415 9.61 4.23 -11.56
CA ILE A 415 10.46 4.98 -12.51
C ILE A 415 10.90 6.34 -11.96
N MET A 416 10.22 6.90 -10.96
CA MET A 416 10.54 8.24 -10.43
C MET A 416 11.78 8.28 -9.53
N ARG A 417 12.51 7.17 -9.36
CA ARG A 417 13.72 7.18 -8.52
C ARG A 417 14.89 7.88 -9.23
N PRO A 418 15.66 8.74 -8.56
CA PRO A 418 16.80 9.43 -9.18
C PRO A 418 17.87 8.46 -9.66
N ALA A 419 18.46 8.75 -10.83
CA ALA A 419 19.71 8.17 -11.32
C ALA A 419 20.42 9.22 -12.20
N ALA A 420 21.72 9.08 -12.43
CA ALA A 420 22.48 10.03 -13.26
C ALA A 420 21.84 10.15 -14.66
N ASN A 421 21.67 11.40 -15.14
CA ASN A 421 21.10 11.75 -16.45
C ASN A 421 19.70 11.17 -16.75
N LYS A 422 18.98 10.68 -15.75
CA LYS A 422 17.69 10.02 -15.94
C LYS A 422 16.54 11.02 -16.04
N GLU A 423 15.80 10.95 -17.14
CA GLU A 423 14.47 11.54 -17.26
C GLU A 423 13.40 10.46 -17.08
N ALA A 424 12.51 10.62 -16.09
CA ALA A 424 11.39 9.71 -15.91
C ALA A 424 10.29 10.04 -16.93
N ARG A 425 9.84 9.06 -17.75
CA ARG A 425 8.81 9.29 -18.78
C ARG A 425 7.65 8.33 -18.62
N VAL A 426 6.42 8.80 -18.78
CA VAL A 426 5.21 7.97 -18.76
C VAL A 426 4.50 8.10 -20.10
N TYR A 427 4.44 7.00 -20.85
CA TYR A 427 3.66 6.86 -22.08
C TYR A 427 2.26 6.35 -21.72
N ASP A 428 1.25 7.19 -21.96
CA ASP A 428 -0.16 6.90 -21.71
C ASP A 428 -0.92 6.80 -23.03
N TYR A 429 -1.36 5.58 -23.37
CA TYR A 429 -2.12 5.32 -24.59
C TYR A 429 -3.62 5.60 -24.38
N VAL A 430 -4.17 6.50 -25.19
CA VAL A 430 -5.54 6.99 -25.09
C VAL A 430 -6.37 6.39 -26.22
N ASP A 431 -7.30 5.51 -25.85
CA ASP A 431 -8.22 4.86 -26.77
C ASP A 431 -9.54 5.69 -26.85
N GLY A 432 -9.44 6.89 -27.43
CA GLY A 432 -10.45 7.96 -27.35
C GLY A 432 -11.83 7.61 -27.92
N SER A 433 -11.85 6.71 -28.91
CA SER A 433 -13.06 6.25 -29.61
C SER A 433 -13.95 5.33 -28.77
N VAL A 434 -13.48 4.86 -27.60
CA VAL A 434 -14.23 3.99 -26.69
C VAL A 434 -14.57 4.75 -25.40
N PRO A 435 -15.85 5.10 -25.13
CA PRO A 435 -16.23 5.98 -24.00
C PRO A 435 -15.77 5.50 -22.62
N VAL A 436 -15.73 4.19 -22.37
CA VAL A 436 -15.24 3.63 -21.10
C VAL A 436 -13.73 3.84 -20.95
N LEU A 437 -12.96 3.66 -22.03
CA LEU A 437 -11.51 3.85 -22.01
C LEU A 437 -11.13 5.32 -21.94
N ARG A 438 -11.88 6.19 -22.62
CA ARG A 438 -11.73 7.65 -22.50
C ARG A 438 -11.91 8.13 -21.05
N ARG A 439 -12.91 7.62 -20.33
CA ARG A 439 -13.08 7.93 -18.89
C ARG A 439 -11.90 7.45 -18.05
N SER A 440 -11.38 6.25 -18.33
CA SER A 440 -10.17 5.77 -17.67
C SER A 440 -8.95 6.66 -17.97
N ALA A 441 -8.75 7.09 -19.22
CA ALA A 441 -7.67 8.00 -19.59
C ALA A 441 -7.76 9.36 -18.88
N VAL A 442 -8.96 9.94 -18.76
CA VAL A 442 -9.17 11.17 -17.97
C VAL A 442 -8.81 10.97 -16.50
N SER A 443 -9.21 9.83 -15.91
CA SER A 443 -8.84 9.50 -14.53
C SER A 443 -7.33 9.40 -14.38
N ARG A 444 -6.63 8.68 -15.27
CA ARG A 444 -5.16 8.58 -15.24
C ARG A 444 -4.47 9.94 -15.39
N ARG A 445 -4.91 10.75 -16.35
CA ARG A 445 -4.38 12.10 -16.58
C ARG A 445 -4.51 13.00 -15.35
N ASN A 446 -5.65 12.94 -14.65
CA ASN A 446 -5.83 13.71 -13.42
C ASN A 446 -4.86 13.28 -12.32
N VAL A 447 -4.49 12.00 -12.26
CA VAL A 447 -3.47 11.51 -11.32
C VAL A 447 -2.09 11.99 -11.75
N LEU A 448 -1.74 11.82 -13.02
CA LEU A 448 -0.44 12.18 -13.58
C LEU A 448 -0.15 13.68 -13.50
N ASN A 449 -1.17 14.54 -13.66
CA ASN A 449 -1.03 15.99 -13.52
C ASN A 449 -0.85 16.47 -12.07
N ARG A 450 -1.13 15.61 -11.07
CA ARG A 450 -0.88 15.91 -9.65
C ARG A 450 0.56 15.54 -9.23
N LEU A 451 1.26 14.78 -10.06
CA LEU A 451 2.71 14.55 -9.97
C LEU A 451 3.42 15.71 -10.67
#